data_AF-A0A6P8BE10-F1
#
_entry.id   AF-A0A6P8BE10-F1
#
_cell.length_a   1.000
_cell.length_b   1.000
_cell.length_c   1.000
_cell.angle_alpha   90.00
_cell.angle_beta   90.00
_cell.angle_gamma   90.00
#
_symmetry.space_group_name_H-M   'P 1'
#
loop_
_entity.id
_entity.type
_entity.pdbx_description
1 polymer ?
#
loop_
_entity_poly.entity_id
_entity_poly.type
_entity_poly.pdbx_seq_one_letter_code
_entity_poly.pdbx_strand_id
1 'polypeptide(L)'
;MTIKHIVLFQFKADASPEAIQEVCSNMVGLKDKCLHPESQTPYIKSMSGGKDNSPENLQNGIQYAFVAEFESPDDRDYYVANDPVHQSFVKTAGQIIEKAIVVDYTIGVF
;
A
#
# COMPACT_ATOMS: atom_id res chain seq x y z
N MET A 1 12.53 -2.16 -14.57
CA MET A 1 11.24 -1.86 -15.21
C MET A 1 10.34 -1.36 -14.11
N THR A 2 9.77 -0.17 -14.26
CA THR A 2 8.98 0.45 -13.19
C THR A 2 7.69 -0.33 -12.95
N ILE A 3 7.44 -0.69 -11.69
CA ILE A 3 6.25 -1.41 -11.23
C ILE A 3 5.35 -0.43 -10.49
N LYS A 4 4.05 -0.51 -10.76
CA LYS A 4 3.01 0.11 -9.93
C LYS A 4 2.37 -0.97 -9.08
N HIS A 5 2.41 -0.76 -7.77
CA HIS A 5 1.80 -1.61 -6.76
C HIS A 5 0.59 -0.90 -6.18
N ILE A 6 -0.60 -1.38 -6.54
CA ILE A 6 -1.88 -0.82 -6.10
C ILE A 6 -2.42 -1.68 -4.97
N VAL A 7 -2.83 -1.03 -3.88
CA VAL A 7 -3.49 -1.67 -2.76
C VAL A 7 -4.82 -0.97 -2.48
N LEU A 8 -5.89 -1.75 -2.43
CA LEU A 8 -7.24 -1.29 -2.16
C LEU A 8 -7.74 -1.89 -0.85
N PHE A 9 -8.26 -1.06 0.05
CA PHE A 9 -8.77 -1.50 1.34
C PHE A 9 -10.26 -1.25 1.51
N GLN A 10 -10.90 -2.21 2.14
CA GLN A 10 -12.15 -2.06 2.88
C GLN A 10 -11.84 -2.34 4.35
N PHE A 11 -12.24 -1.43 5.23
CA PHE A 11 -12.08 -1.61 6.67
C PHE A 11 -13.30 -2.34 7.26
N LYS A 12 -13.10 -2.99 8.41
CA LYS A 12 -14.19 -3.59 9.18
C LYS A 12 -15.17 -2.51 9.64
N ALA A 13 -16.44 -2.90 9.79
CA ALA A 13 -17.51 -1.98 10.17
C ALA A 13 -17.34 -1.38 11.58
N ASP A 14 -16.58 -2.05 12.44
CA ASP A 14 -16.27 -1.64 13.82
C ASP A 14 -14.91 -0.94 13.97
N ALA A 15 -14.16 -0.75 12.87
CA ALA A 15 -12.90 -0.01 12.89
C ALA A 15 -13.13 1.46 13.23
N SER A 16 -12.40 1.99 14.21
CA SER A 16 -12.55 3.40 14.61
C SER A 16 -11.96 4.35 13.56
N PRO A 17 -12.49 5.58 13.42
CA PRO A 17 -11.95 6.58 12.50
C PRO A 17 -10.46 6.86 12.73
N GLU A 18 -10.00 6.85 13.99
CA GLU A 18 -8.62 7.08 14.38
C GLU A 18 -7.71 5.95 13.89
N ALA A 19 -8.14 4.69 14.06
CA ALA A 19 -7.39 3.53 13.59
C ALA A 19 -7.30 3.49 12.06
N ILE A 20 -8.37 3.85 11.37
CA ILE A 20 -8.37 3.99 9.89
C ILE A 20 -7.39 5.09 9.47
N GLN A 21 -7.43 6.26 10.11
CA GLN A 21 -6.52 7.36 9.80
C GLN A 21 -5.05 6.97 10.05
N GLU A 22 -4.77 6.25 11.14
CA GLU A 22 -3.44 5.76 11.45
C GLU A 22 -2.93 4.78 10.38
N VAL A 23 -3.73 3.78 9.98
CA VAL A 23 -3.35 2.85 8.91
C VAL A 23 -3.10 3.59 7.59
N CYS A 24 -3.99 4.51 7.20
CA CYS A 24 -3.81 5.31 5.98
C CYS A 24 -2.54 6.16 6.02
N SER A 25 -2.24 6.79 7.16
CA SER A 25 -1.06 7.64 7.34
C SER A 25 0.22 6.82 7.34
N ASN A 26 0.20 5.65 8.01
CA ASN A 26 1.32 4.73 8.02
C ASN A 26 1.59 4.13 6.64
N MET A 27 0.54 3.78 5.88
CA MET A 27 0.65 3.28 4.51
C MET A 27 1.42 4.29 3.65
N VAL A 28 0.97 5.54 3.58
CA VAL A 28 1.66 6.58 2.79
C VAL A 28 3.07 6.88 3.31
N GLY A 29 3.28 6.78 4.62
CA GLY A 29 4.58 6.96 5.27
C GLY A 29 5.59 5.85 5.00
N LEU A 30 5.19 4.70 4.45
CA LEU A 30 6.12 3.61 4.13
C LEU A 30 7.21 4.05 3.13
N LYS A 31 6.95 5.06 2.27
CA LYS A 31 7.94 5.54 1.29
C LYS A 31 9.21 6.07 1.96
N ASP A 32 9.05 6.67 3.13
CA ASP A 32 10.16 7.28 3.86
C ASP A 32 10.76 6.30 4.89
N LYS A 33 9.99 5.30 5.32
CA LYS A 33 10.37 4.34 6.38
C LYS A 33 10.98 3.05 5.84
N CYS A 34 10.59 2.61 4.63
CA CYS A 34 11.15 1.43 3.99
C CYS A 34 12.49 1.80 3.34
N LEU A 35 13.57 1.31 3.93
CA LEU A 35 14.93 1.61 3.49
C LEU A 35 15.57 0.35 2.91
N HIS A 36 16.32 0.52 1.82
CA HIS A 36 17.03 -0.59 1.19
C HIS A 36 18.08 -1.11 2.18
N PRO A 37 18.21 -2.45 2.36
CA PRO A 37 19.02 -3.02 3.43
C PRO A 37 20.49 -2.60 3.34
N GLU A 38 21.03 -2.50 2.11
CA GLU A 38 22.42 -2.15 1.88
C GLU A 38 22.70 -0.63 1.91
N SER A 39 21.95 0.16 1.14
CA SER A 39 22.22 1.59 0.99
C SER A 39 21.61 2.46 2.09
N GLN A 40 20.68 1.91 2.88
CA GLN A 40 19.91 2.64 3.90
C GLN A 40 19.16 3.86 3.34
N THR A 41 18.82 3.82 2.05
CA THR A 41 18.05 4.87 1.37
C THR A 41 16.64 4.38 1.04
N PRO A 42 15.64 5.28 0.99
CA PRO A 42 14.32 4.95 0.45
C PRO A 42 14.41 4.35 -0.95
N TYR A 43 13.72 3.24 -1.18
CA TYR A 43 13.66 2.56 -2.49
C TYR A 43 12.25 2.56 -3.10
N ILE A 44 11.23 2.96 -2.32
CA ILE A 44 9.90 3.27 -2.83
C ILE A 44 9.98 4.65 -3.48
N LYS A 45 9.85 4.69 -4.81
CA LYS A 45 10.04 5.91 -5.61
C LYS A 45 8.94 6.95 -5.36
N SER A 46 7.71 6.50 -5.27
CA SER A 46 6.58 7.35 -4.90
C SER A 46 5.50 6.54 -4.22
N MET A 47 4.72 7.19 -3.36
CA MET A 47 3.52 6.61 -2.80
C MET A 47 2.45 7.66 -2.56
N SER A 48 1.24 7.33 -2.97
CA SER A 48 0.05 8.14 -2.76
C SER A 48 -1.12 7.26 -2.32
N GLY A 49 -2.16 7.88 -1.77
CA GLY A 49 -3.40 7.19 -1.48
C GLY A 49 -4.49 8.12 -0.97
N GLY A 50 -5.69 7.60 -0.85
CA GLY A 50 -6.86 8.38 -0.46
C GLY A 50 -8.13 7.55 -0.34
N LYS A 51 -9.18 8.21 0.15
CA LYS A 51 -10.53 7.66 0.22
C LYS A 51 -11.16 7.72 -1.17
N ASP A 52 -11.88 6.67 -1.54
CA ASP A 52 -12.68 6.63 -2.76
C ASP A 52 -13.71 7.76 -2.79
N ASN A 53 -13.87 8.34 -3.97
CA ASN A 53 -14.84 9.37 -4.29
C ASN A 53 -15.43 9.18 -5.70
N SER A 54 -15.25 8.00 -6.32
CA SER A 54 -15.77 7.78 -7.67
C SER A 54 -17.30 7.71 -7.66
N PRO A 55 -17.97 8.45 -8.56
CA PRO A 55 -19.43 8.47 -8.65
C PRO A 55 -20.01 7.22 -9.35
N GLU A 56 -19.16 6.30 -9.82
CA GLU A 56 -19.57 5.17 -10.65
C GLU A 56 -20.21 4.01 -9.85
N ASN A 57 -20.03 3.98 -8.51
CA ASN A 57 -20.59 2.97 -7.61
C ASN A 57 -20.18 1.51 -7.92
N LEU A 58 -18.98 1.30 -8.46
CA LEU A 58 -18.43 -0.01 -8.82
C LEU A 58 -17.34 -0.51 -7.87
N GLN A 59 -17.17 0.11 -6.71
CA GLN A 59 -16.07 -0.16 -5.79
C GLN A 59 -16.18 -1.50 -5.06
N ASN A 60 -17.35 -2.14 -5.07
CA ASN A 60 -17.58 -3.45 -4.45
C ASN A 60 -17.07 -3.53 -3.00
N GLY A 61 -17.39 -2.50 -2.21
CA GLY A 61 -17.03 -2.36 -0.80
C GLY A 61 -15.68 -1.71 -0.53
N ILE A 62 -14.81 -1.53 -1.53
CA ILE A 62 -13.54 -0.82 -1.36
C ILE A 62 -13.80 0.65 -1.02
N GLN A 63 -13.02 1.17 -0.08
CA GLN A 63 -13.17 2.53 0.46
C GLN A 63 -11.91 3.37 0.29
N TYR A 64 -10.73 2.74 0.17
CA TYR A 64 -9.45 3.43 0.09
C TYR A 64 -8.55 2.77 -0.95
N ALA A 65 -7.75 3.59 -1.63
CA ALA A 65 -6.78 3.14 -2.61
C ALA A 65 -5.41 3.76 -2.33
N PHE A 66 -4.36 2.98 -2.54
CA PHE A 66 -2.97 3.38 -2.40
C PHE A 66 -2.19 2.88 -3.61
N VAL A 67 -1.22 3.68 -4.06
CA VAL A 67 -0.36 3.35 -5.19
C VAL A 67 1.08 3.61 -4.78
N ALA A 68 1.90 2.57 -4.80
CA ALA A 68 3.35 2.66 -4.67
C ALA A 68 4.02 2.46 -6.04
N GLU A 69 5.15 3.10 -6.24
CA GLU A 69 6.00 2.93 -7.43
C GLU A 69 7.38 2.42 -7.03
N PHE A 70 7.84 1.39 -7.74
CA PHE A 70 9.17 0.82 -7.59
C PHE A 70 9.94 0.94 -8.90
N GLU A 71 11.26 1.15 -8.84
CA GLU A 71 12.11 1.24 -10.03
C GLU A 71 12.35 -0.14 -10.66
N SER A 72 12.34 -1.19 -9.84
CA SER A 72 12.57 -2.57 -10.25
C SER A 72 11.58 -3.57 -9.63
N PRO A 73 11.39 -4.74 -10.25
CA PRO A 73 10.68 -5.86 -9.62
C PRO A 73 11.34 -6.35 -8.34
N ASP A 74 12.68 -6.36 -8.28
CA ASP A 74 13.42 -6.83 -7.10
C ASP A 74 13.14 -5.96 -5.86
N ASP A 75 13.06 -4.64 -6.05
CA ASP A 75 12.64 -3.70 -5.00
C ASP A 75 11.22 -4.02 -4.50
N ARG A 76 10.28 -4.25 -5.41
CA ARG A 76 8.90 -4.63 -5.07
C ARG A 76 8.85 -5.96 -4.35
N ASP A 77 9.60 -6.95 -4.81
CA ASP A 77 9.63 -8.29 -4.24
C ASP A 77 10.24 -8.26 -2.81
N TYR A 78 11.31 -7.49 -2.61
CA TYR A 78 11.87 -7.25 -1.29
C TYR A 78 10.87 -6.55 -0.36
N TYR A 79 10.21 -5.48 -0.82
CA TYR A 79 9.16 -4.79 -0.07
C TYR A 79 8.08 -5.76 0.42
N VAL A 80 7.55 -6.58 -0.49
CA VAL A 80 6.45 -7.50 -0.18
C VAL A 80 6.90 -8.63 0.74
N ALA A 81 8.09 -9.22 0.53
CA ALA A 81 8.47 -10.46 1.19
C ALA A 81 9.39 -10.29 2.42
N ASN A 82 10.24 -9.26 2.44
CA ASN A 82 11.38 -9.20 3.36
C ASN A 82 11.49 -7.92 4.17
N ASP A 83 10.91 -6.80 3.72
CA ASP A 83 11.04 -5.53 4.43
C ASP A 83 10.32 -5.58 5.81
N PRO A 84 11.06 -5.50 6.93
CA PRO A 84 10.47 -5.66 8.26
C PRO A 84 9.50 -4.53 8.62
N VAL A 85 9.68 -3.33 8.05
CA VAL A 85 8.78 -2.19 8.27
C VAL A 85 7.44 -2.47 7.59
N HIS A 86 7.48 -2.93 6.34
CA HIS A 86 6.26 -3.34 5.63
C HIS A 86 5.58 -4.53 6.31
N GLN A 87 6.32 -5.56 6.73
CA GLN A 87 5.73 -6.71 7.44
C GLN A 87 5.02 -6.30 8.75
N SER A 88 5.62 -5.36 9.50
CA SER A 88 5.01 -4.81 10.71
C SER A 88 3.72 -4.05 10.42
N PHE A 89 3.72 -3.27 9.33
CA PHE A 89 2.53 -2.58 8.84
C PHE A 89 1.41 -3.57 8.48
N VAL A 90 1.70 -4.60 7.67
CA VAL A 90 0.71 -5.62 7.26
C VAL A 90 0.09 -6.30 8.48
N LYS A 91 0.91 -6.66 9.47
CA LYS A 91 0.43 -7.28 10.72
C LYS A 91 -0.54 -6.40 11.49
N THR A 92 -0.24 -5.10 11.59
CA THR A 92 -1.06 -4.14 12.33
C THR A 92 -2.33 -3.79 11.55
N ALA A 93 -2.19 -3.43 10.27
CA ALA A 93 -3.30 -3.06 9.41
C ALA A 93 -4.30 -4.21 9.20
N GLY A 94 -3.80 -5.45 9.09
CA GLY A 94 -4.61 -6.65 8.93
C GLY A 94 -5.59 -6.92 10.08
N GLN A 95 -5.43 -6.28 11.25
CA GLN A 95 -6.37 -6.42 12.36
C GLN A 95 -7.70 -5.71 12.09
N ILE A 96 -7.69 -4.62 11.31
CA ILE A 96 -8.86 -3.77 11.06
C ILE A 96 -9.31 -3.77 9.58
N ILE A 97 -8.52 -4.36 8.67
CA ILE A 97 -8.90 -4.55 7.28
C ILE A 97 -9.85 -5.74 7.17
N GLU A 98 -10.97 -5.54 6.48
CA GLU A 98 -11.94 -6.58 6.12
C GLU A 98 -11.55 -7.25 4.80
N LYS A 99 -11.16 -6.44 3.81
CA LYS A 99 -10.79 -6.91 2.47
C LYS A 99 -9.66 -6.07 1.90
N ALA A 100 -8.67 -6.74 1.33
CA ALA A 100 -7.59 -6.14 0.57
C ALA A 100 -7.58 -6.68 -0.86
N ILE A 101 -7.42 -5.80 -1.85
CA ILE A 101 -7.12 -6.17 -3.24
C ILE A 101 -5.77 -5.57 -3.59
N VAL A 102 -4.86 -6.40 -4.11
CA VAL A 102 -3.50 -5.99 -4.48
C VAL A 102 -3.30 -6.28 -5.96
N VAL A 103 -2.84 -5.29 -6.71
CA VAL A 103 -2.58 -5.39 -8.15
C VAL A 103 -1.22 -4.78 -8.45
N ASP A 104 -0.36 -5.57 -9.08
CA ASP A 104 0.93 -5.13 -9.59
C ASP A 104 0.91 -5.13 -11.12
N TYR A 105 1.47 -4.08 -11.73
CA TYR A 105 1.69 -4.05 -13.17
C TYR A 105 2.95 -3.29 -13.55
N THR A 106 3.53 -3.68 -14.68
CA THR A 106 4.59 -2.93 -15.35
C THR A 106 3.98 -1.85 -16.22
N ILE A 107 4.44 -0.61 -16.08
CA ILE A 107 3.91 0.51 -16.86
C ILE A 107 4.08 0.23 -18.37
N GLY A 108 2.97 0.27 -19.12
CA GLY A 108 2.96 0.11 -20.57
C GLY A 108 2.89 -1.34 -21.09
N VAL A 109 2.71 -2.33 -20.21
CA VAL A 109 2.49 -3.74 -20.57
C VAL A 109 1.00 -4.08 -20.40
N PHE A 110 0.40 -4.70 -21.42
CA PHE A 110 -1.04 -5.03 -21.50
C PHE A 110 -1.27 -6.53 -21.63
#